data_AF-A0A831TQ48-F1
#
_entry.id   AF-A0A831TQ48-F1
#
_cell.length_a   1.000
_cell.length_b   1.000
_cell.length_c   1.000
_cell.angle_alpha   90.00
_cell.angle_beta   90.00
_cell.angle_gamma   90.00
#
_symmetry.space_group_name_H-M   'P 1'
#
loop_
_entity.id
_entity.type
_entity.pdbx_description
1 polymer ?
#
loop_
_entity_poly.entity_id
_entity_poly.type
_entity_poly.pdbx_seq_one_letter_code
_entity_poly.pdbx_strand_id
1 'polypeptide(L)'
;MTTVGDLLDGRVSAFFGVRWDSIKESKVKGVGKAEVLRLKNSLLRSSAVGEFGKLLDKAIEVLSPGGDREKWVEEWAKYISNNYKIAKDVMKNRLEKFLTILEEIINDEDKMPLSFSYHAALSAALTRAGILDAATIAELEGFVVYAGGDDLMSLVPVHRVAKVLIETRAHFAGTCRGKHSWEAKIEDGFVVLKRAVLPALPGVGRSYAVNTVHYIYPLQLALSDARQALDEAKSATHTCRWDEPGGPLYLHKDVAVIMYSPRARGDRTLVPCSLARISFEGKNYLRLVAKPLECIVKLLERLRPLQLTPVFSDSLLYDAEVLNELLVGVTESELAREFPRRLVERIMKRNINAPFSSNAQAIIDEVLDRQGKPQDHIDPISTSVVYVRKDGKEIKTSLFVSIARAARFLKGGMRTWW
;
A
#
# COMPACT_ATOMS: atom_id res chain seq x y z
N MET A 1 12.56 3.85 11.58
CA MET A 1 13.05 4.74 10.49
C MET A 1 12.14 4.63 9.28
N THR A 2 11.75 5.77 8.70
CA THR A 2 10.65 5.95 7.73
C THR A 2 11.12 5.77 6.28
N THR A 3 10.23 5.24 5.44
CA THR A 3 10.44 5.08 3.98
C THR A 3 10.56 6.42 3.25
N VAL A 4 9.99 7.49 3.80
CA VAL A 4 10.08 8.85 3.24
C VAL A 4 11.48 9.42 3.32
N GLY A 5 12.25 9.11 4.38
CA GLY A 5 13.65 9.50 4.50
C GLY A 5 14.52 8.85 3.41
N ASP A 6 14.35 7.54 3.21
CA ASP A 6 15.04 6.83 2.13
C ASP A 6 14.65 7.38 0.75
N LEU A 7 13.37 7.75 0.56
CA LEU A 7 12.91 8.39 -0.67
C LEU A 7 13.54 9.78 -0.87
N LEU A 8 13.65 10.61 0.17
CA LEU A 8 14.37 11.88 0.11
C LEU A 8 15.84 11.69 -0.28
N ASP A 9 16.46 10.59 0.13
CA ASP A 9 17.81 10.20 -0.28
C ASP A 9 17.89 9.59 -1.69
N GLY A 10 16.77 9.56 -2.42
CA GLY A 10 16.65 9.09 -3.79
C GLY A 10 16.61 7.57 -3.91
N ARG A 11 16.43 6.84 -2.80
CA ARG A 11 16.51 5.38 -2.77
C ARG A 11 15.25 4.74 -3.36
N VAL A 12 15.47 3.85 -4.33
CA VAL A 12 14.43 3.09 -5.02
C VAL A 12 13.87 1.97 -4.12
N SER A 13 14.68 1.43 -3.20
CA SER A 13 14.25 0.46 -2.18
C SER A 13 13.09 0.96 -1.32
N ALA A 14 12.90 2.28 -1.19
CA ALA A 14 11.78 2.89 -0.47
C ALA A 14 10.41 2.46 -1.05
N PHE A 15 10.30 2.23 -2.36
CA PHE A 15 9.07 1.76 -3.03
C PHE A 15 8.69 0.32 -2.65
N PHE A 16 9.64 -0.44 -2.11
CA PHE A 16 9.39 -1.78 -1.58
C PHE A 16 9.09 -1.79 -0.07
N GLY A 17 9.15 -0.62 0.58
CA GLY A 17 8.95 -0.49 2.02
C GLY A 17 10.16 -0.90 2.87
N VAL A 18 11.32 -1.15 2.25
CA VAL A 18 12.50 -1.71 2.92
C VAL A 18 13.72 -0.82 2.76
N ARG A 19 14.69 -0.96 3.66
CA ARG A 19 15.97 -0.27 3.57
C ARG A 19 16.92 -1.03 2.65
N TRP A 20 17.70 -0.30 1.89
CA TRP A 20 18.74 -0.87 1.04
C TRP A 20 19.75 -1.74 1.80
N ASP A 21 20.17 -1.31 3.00
CA ASP A 21 21.11 -2.09 3.82
C ASP A 21 20.53 -3.47 4.19
N SER A 22 19.23 -3.52 4.47
CA SER A 22 18.55 -4.77 4.78
C SER A 22 18.44 -5.70 3.55
N ILE A 23 18.36 -5.14 2.33
CA ILE A 23 18.42 -5.91 1.08
C ILE A 23 19.84 -6.46 0.87
N LYS A 24 20.88 -5.64 1.02
CA LYS A 24 22.29 -6.06 0.84
C LYS A 24 22.69 -7.18 1.80
N GLU A 25 22.19 -7.13 3.03
CA GLU A 25 22.45 -8.12 4.06
C GLU A 25 21.52 -9.35 3.97
N SER A 26 20.68 -9.43 2.94
CA SER A 26 19.68 -10.50 2.75
C SER A 26 18.76 -10.71 3.97
N LYS A 27 18.51 -9.65 4.74
CA LYS A 27 17.64 -9.65 5.93
C LYS A 27 16.14 -9.51 5.59
N VAL A 28 15.82 -9.38 4.31
CA VAL A 28 14.48 -9.12 3.79
C VAL A 28 14.09 -10.23 2.82
N LYS A 29 12.90 -10.80 2.99
CA LYS A 29 12.34 -11.79 2.06
C LYS A 29 11.64 -11.12 0.88
N GLY A 30 11.80 -11.69 -0.31
CA GLY A 30 11.07 -11.35 -1.54
C GLY A 30 11.46 -10.04 -2.23
N VAL A 31 12.52 -9.37 -1.78
CA VAL A 31 13.09 -8.19 -2.46
C VAL A 31 14.61 -8.32 -2.45
N GLY A 32 15.20 -8.49 -3.63
CA GLY A 32 16.63 -8.51 -3.85
C GLY A 32 17.12 -7.32 -4.68
N LYS A 33 18.42 -7.32 -4.98
CA LYS A 33 19.04 -6.29 -5.82
C LYS A 33 18.44 -6.24 -7.22
N ALA A 34 18.11 -7.41 -7.79
CA ALA A 34 17.55 -7.52 -9.13
C ALA A 34 16.19 -6.81 -9.25
N GLU A 35 15.31 -6.95 -8.25
CA GLU A 35 14.01 -6.28 -8.23
C GLU A 35 14.15 -4.75 -8.14
N VAL A 36 15.10 -4.25 -7.33
CA VAL A 36 15.39 -2.82 -7.21
C VAL A 36 15.92 -2.27 -8.52
N LEU A 37 16.89 -2.94 -9.15
CA LEU A 37 17.44 -2.55 -10.44
C LEU A 37 16.37 -2.57 -11.55
N ARG A 38 15.50 -3.59 -11.54
CA ARG A 38 14.36 -3.68 -12.47
C ARG A 38 13.41 -2.49 -12.33
N LEU A 39 13.05 -2.12 -11.10
CA LEU A 39 12.20 -0.94 -10.86
C LEU A 39 12.90 0.34 -11.30
N LYS A 40 14.18 0.51 -10.95
CA LYS A 40 14.96 1.68 -11.35
C LYS A 40 15.01 1.85 -12.87
N ASN A 41 15.29 0.79 -13.61
CA ASN A 41 15.31 0.81 -15.07
C ASN A 41 13.92 1.14 -15.64
N SER A 42 12.85 0.60 -15.05
CA SER A 42 11.47 0.95 -15.42
C SER A 42 11.16 2.43 -15.19
N LEU A 43 11.59 3.00 -14.05
CA LEU A 43 11.43 4.43 -13.76
C LEU A 43 12.21 5.31 -14.75
N LEU A 44 13.44 4.93 -15.10
CA LEU A 44 14.22 5.65 -16.11
C LEU A 44 13.53 5.63 -17.47
N ARG A 45 13.13 4.44 -17.96
CA ARG A 45 12.46 4.29 -19.26
C ARG A 45 11.13 5.04 -19.34
N SER A 46 10.39 5.11 -18.23
CA SER A 46 9.10 5.82 -18.16
C SER A 46 9.21 7.33 -17.87
N SER A 47 10.41 7.84 -17.58
CA SER A 47 10.61 9.26 -17.23
C SER A 47 10.56 10.21 -18.44
N ALA A 48 10.71 9.69 -19.65
CA ALA A 48 10.75 10.45 -20.89
C ALA A 48 9.75 9.90 -21.91
N VAL A 49 9.17 10.80 -22.71
CA VAL A 49 8.23 10.46 -23.79
C VAL A 49 8.72 10.99 -25.14
N GLY A 50 8.12 10.51 -26.22
CA GLY A 50 8.45 10.94 -27.58
C GLY A 50 9.85 10.52 -28.03
N GLU A 51 10.48 11.33 -28.86
CA GLU A 51 11.80 11.02 -29.44
C GLU A 51 12.90 10.90 -28.38
N PHE A 52 12.86 11.72 -27.33
CA PHE A 52 13.81 11.61 -26.22
C PHE A 52 13.61 10.31 -25.42
N GLY A 53 12.37 9.87 -25.24
CA GLY A 53 12.06 8.56 -24.65
C GLY A 53 12.67 7.42 -25.47
N LYS A 54 12.53 7.44 -26.80
CA LYS A 54 13.16 6.44 -27.69
C LYS A 54 14.69 6.46 -27.61
N LEU A 55 15.29 7.65 -27.51
CA LEU A 55 16.73 7.81 -27.33
C LEU A 55 17.18 7.19 -26.00
N LEU A 56 16.50 7.51 -24.91
CA LEU A 56 16.81 6.98 -23.57
C LEU A 56 16.66 5.46 -23.51
N ASP A 57 15.58 4.93 -24.09
CA ASP A 57 15.29 3.49 -24.10
C ASP A 57 16.43 2.69 -24.77
N LYS A 58 16.85 3.13 -25.97
CA LYS A 58 17.99 2.56 -26.68
C LYS A 58 19.33 2.79 -25.98
N ALA A 59 19.50 3.92 -25.30
CA ALA A 59 20.72 4.18 -24.54
C ALA A 59 20.88 3.17 -23.39
N ILE A 60 19.79 2.86 -22.67
CA ILE A 60 19.80 1.84 -21.61
C ILE A 60 20.11 0.44 -22.18
N GLU A 61 19.60 0.12 -23.37
CA GLU A 61 19.93 -1.14 -24.07
C GLU A 61 21.42 -1.24 -24.41
N VAL A 62 22.01 -0.15 -24.92
CA VAL A 62 23.42 -0.12 -25.32
C VAL A 62 24.39 -0.15 -24.13
N LEU A 63 23.95 0.32 -22.97
CA LEU A 63 24.69 0.18 -21.71
C LEU A 63 24.55 -1.22 -21.08
N SER A 64 23.70 -2.08 -21.63
CA SER A 64 23.59 -3.49 -21.19
C SER A 64 24.70 -4.35 -21.83
N PRO A 65 25.03 -5.53 -21.27
CA PRO A 65 26.08 -6.40 -21.80
C PRO A 65 25.87 -6.73 -23.29
N GLY A 66 26.86 -6.42 -24.13
CA GLY A 66 26.83 -6.67 -25.58
C GLY A 66 26.32 -5.50 -26.43
N GLY A 67 26.05 -4.34 -25.83
CA GLY A 67 25.69 -3.12 -26.57
C GLY A 67 26.88 -2.46 -27.29
N ASP A 68 26.62 -1.89 -28.46
CA ASP A 68 27.62 -1.18 -29.28
C ASP A 68 27.49 0.34 -29.10
N ARG A 69 28.28 0.88 -28.17
CA ARG A 69 28.31 2.30 -27.80
C ARG A 69 28.65 3.21 -28.97
N GLU A 70 29.69 2.86 -29.72
CA GLU A 70 30.20 3.70 -30.81
C GLU A 70 29.18 3.79 -31.94
N LYS A 71 28.60 2.66 -32.33
CA LYS A 71 27.53 2.61 -33.34
C LYS A 71 26.31 3.43 -32.93
N TRP A 72 25.88 3.32 -31.67
CA TRP A 72 24.73 4.09 -31.19
C TRP A 72 24.97 5.59 -31.23
N VAL A 73 26.15 6.05 -30.81
CA VAL A 73 26.53 7.46 -30.84
C VAL A 73 26.57 7.97 -32.28
N GLU A 74 27.14 7.20 -33.20
CA GLU A 74 27.22 7.55 -34.63
C GLU A 74 25.82 7.69 -35.26
N GLU A 75 24.94 6.72 -35.02
CA GLU A 75 23.57 6.71 -35.55
C GLU A 75 22.74 7.89 -35.03
N TRP A 76 22.73 8.10 -33.71
CA TRP A 76 21.97 9.20 -33.10
C TRP A 76 22.57 10.57 -33.38
N ALA A 77 23.90 10.70 -33.46
CA ALA A 77 24.52 11.95 -33.86
C ALA A 77 24.11 12.32 -35.29
N LYS A 78 24.08 11.36 -36.22
CA LYS A 78 23.62 11.60 -37.60
C LYS A 78 22.15 11.99 -37.63
N TYR A 79 21.28 11.26 -36.91
CA TYR A 79 19.85 11.56 -36.83
C TYR A 79 19.58 12.97 -36.29
N ILE A 80 20.16 13.32 -35.15
CA ILE A 80 19.93 14.62 -34.50
C ILE A 80 20.53 15.75 -35.34
N SER A 81 21.73 15.57 -35.89
CA SER A 81 22.38 16.60 -36.71
C SER A 81 21.55 16.95 -37.95
N ASN A 82 20.99 15.93 -38.62
CA ASN A 82 20.15 16.12 -39.80
C ASN A 82 18.83 16.85 -39.48
N ASN A 83 18.21 16.53 -38.33
CA ASN A 83 16.92 17.10 -37.96
C ASN A 83 17.01 18.49 -37.31
N TYR A 84 18.10 18.77 -36.57
CA TYR A 84 18.22 19.97 -35.73
C TYR A 84 19.36 20.91 -36.14
N LYS A 85 20.06 20.65 -37.25
CA LYS A 85 21.17 21.48 -37.78
C LYS A 85 22.30 21.74 -36.78
N ILE A 86 22.59 20.75 -35.94
CA ILE A 86 23.72 20.76 -35.00
C ILE A 86 24.91 20.08 -35.68
N ALA A 87 26.12 20.59 -35.47
CA ALA A 87 27.33 19.94 -35.98
C ALA A 87 27.49 18.54 -35.38
N LYS A 88 27.76 17.54 -36.23
CA LYS A 88 27.80 16.12 -35.85
C LYS A 88 28.79 15.82 -34.73
N ASP A 89 30.00 16.38 -34.79
CA ASP A 89 31.02 16.15 -33.78
C ASP A 89 30.66 16.76 -32.41
N VAL A 90 29.97 17.90 -32.41
CA VAL A 90 29.41 18.49 -31.19
C VAL A 90 28.35 17.57 -30.59
N MET A 91 27.52 16.94 -31.43
CA MET A 91 26.48 16.03 -30.97
C MET A 91 27.05 14.71 -30.45
N LYS A 92 28.08 14.14 -31.10
CA LYS A 92 28.79 12.97 -30.58
C LYS A 92 29.30 13.21 -29.16
N ASN A 93 29.99 14.33 -28.94
CA ASN A 93 30.49 14.69 -27.62
C ASN A 93 29.39 14.85 -26.57
N ARG A 94 28.21 15.36 -26.95
CA ARG A 94 27.06 15.47 -26.05
C ARG A 94 26.43 14.11 -25.73
N LEU A 95 26.32 13.23 -26.71
CA LEU A 95 25.79 11.87 -26.56
C LEU A 95 26.71 11.01 -25.68
N GLU A 96 28.03 11.13 -25.86
CA GLU A 96 29.00 10.45 -25.02
C GLU A 96 28.90 10.87 -23.55
N LYS A 97 28.81 12.18 -23.29
CA LYS A 97 28.57 12.70 -21.93
C LYS A 97 27.25 12.21 -21.35
N PHE A 98 26.19 12.17 -22.16
CA PHE A 98 24.89 11.64 -21.75
C PHE A 98 24.98 10.16 -21.36
N LEU A 99 25.66 9.33 -22.16
CA LEU A 99 25.87 7.92 -21.85
C LEU A 99 26.67 7.73 -20.57
N THR A 100 27.74 8.51 -20.36
CA THR A 100 28.52 8.44 -19.11
C THR A 100 27.66 8.78 -17.89
N ILE A 101 26.87 9.86 -17.94
CA ILE A 101 25.96 10.21 -16.84
C ILE A 101 24.92 9.11 -16.61
N LEU A 102 24.34 8.56 -17.68
CA LEU A 102 23.34 7.51 -17.59
C LEU A 102 23.94 6.21 -17.02
N GLU A 103 25.16 5.86 -17.41
CA GLU A 103 25.91 4.72 -16.91
C GLU A 103 26.21 4.87 -15.41
N GLU A 104 26.67 6.04 -14.97
CA GLU A 104 26.83 6.36 -13.55
C GLU A 104 25.52 6.20 -12.77
N ILE A 105 24.41 6.70 -13.33
CA ILE A 105 23.10 6.51 -12.72
C ILE A 105 22.77 5.03 -12.65
N ILE A 106 22.83 4.26 -13.74
CA ILE A 106 22.45 2.84 -13.76
C ILE A 106 23.31 2.01 -12.79
N ASN A 107 24.60 2.32 -12.68
CA ASN A 107 25.55 1.59 -11.84
C ASN A 107 25.39 1.88 -10.34
N ASP A 108 24.74 2.97 -9.94
CA ASP A 108 24.31 3.13 -8.55
C ASP A 108 23.19 2.12 -8.25
N GLU A 109 23.42 1.15 -7.36
CA GLU A 109 22.48 0.02 -7.22
C GLU A 109 21.07 0.41 -6.73
N ASP A 110 20.91 1.55 -6.04
CA ASP A 110 19.65 1.90 -5.35
C ASP A 110 19.24 3.37 -5.48
N LYS A 111 20.08 4.29 -5.96
CA LYS A 111 19.72 5.71 -5.96
C LYS A 111 19.35 6.28 -7.32
N MET A 112 18.36 7.16 -7.32
CA MET A 112 18.10 8.10 -8.40
C MET A 112 18.90 9.39 -8.16
N PRO A 113 19.31 10.10 -9.22
CA PRO A 113 19.99 11.38 -9.07
C PRO A 113 19.09 12.39 -8.36
N LEU A 114 19.61 12.99 -7.28
CA LEU A 114 18.91 14.00 -6.51
C LEU A 114 19.09 15.37 -7.12
N SER A 115 18.02 16.15 -7.13
CA SER A 115 18.02 17.56 -7.53
C SER A 115 17.14 18.37 -6.59
N PHE A 116 17.34 19.69 -6.56
CA PHE A 116 16.43 20.58 -5.83
C PHE A 116 14.98 20.43 -6.31
N SER A 117 14.76 20.23 -7.62
CA SER A 117 13.44 19.98 -8.19
C SER A 117 12.81 18.68 -7.66
N TYR A 118 13.61 17.63 -7.44
CA TYR A 118 13.14 16.38 -6.84
C TYR A 118 12.62 16.62 -5.41
N HIS A 119 13.43 17.24 -4.57
CA HIS A 119 13.03 17.54 -3.18
C HIS A 119 11.83 18.49 -3.13
N ALA A 120 11.79 19.53 -3.97
CA ALA A 120 10.68 20.46 -4.03
C ALA A 120 9.37 19.76 -4.44
N ALA A 121 9.42 18.87 -5.44
CA ALA A 121 8.26 18.10 -5.87
C ALA A 121 7.75 17.15 -4.78
N LEU A 122 8.67 16.43 -4.12
CA LEU A 122 8.35 15.48 -3.05
C LEU A 122 7.77 16.20 -1.82
N SER A 123 8.40 17.27 -1.36
CA SER A 123 7.91 18.09 -0.25
C SER A 123 6.53 18.69 -0.56
N ALA A 124 6.32 19.21 -1.77
CA ALA A 124 5.02 19.74 -2.16
C ALA A 124 3.93 18.65 -2.19
N ALA A 125 4.27 17.41 -2.58
CA ALA A 125 3.35 16.28 -2.54
C ALA A 125 2.98 15.90 -1.09
N LEU A 126 3.95 15.92 -0.17
CA LEU A 126 3.71 15.71 1.26
C LEU A 126 2.81 16.81 1.85
N THR A 127 3.05 18.09 1.51
CA THR A 127 2.18 19.19 1.94
C THR A 127 0.74 18.98 1.48
N ARG A 128 0.54 18.58 0.22
CA ARG A 128 -0.81 18.27 -0.30
C ARG A 128 -1.46 17.12 0.44
N ALA A 129 -0.71 16.05 0.73
CA ALA A 129 -1.21 14.93 1.50
C ALA A 129 -1.67 15.36 2.91
N GLY A 130 -0.89 16.21 3.60
CA GLY A 130 -1.26 16.72 4.93
C GLY A 130 -2.53 17.58 4.91
N ILE A 131 -2.71 18.41 3.88
CA ILE A 131 -3.93 19.21 3.69
C ILE A 131 -5.14 18.30 3.42
N LEU A 132 -5.00 17.31 2.54
CA LEU A 132 -6.06 16.35 2.22
C LEU A 132 -6.42 15.50 3.45
N ASP A 133 -5.44 15.04 4.22
CA ASP A 133 -5.67 14.33 5.48
C ASP A 133 -6.50 15.19 6.43
N ALA A 134 -6.11 16.45 6.63
CA ALA A 134 -6.81 17.34 7.55
C ALA A 134 -8.27 17.58 7.11
N ALA A 135 -8.48 17.81 5.80
CA ALA A 135 -9.82 17.98 5.23
C ALA A 135 -10.68 16.71 5.41
N THR A 136 -10.11 15.55 5.11
CA THR A 136 -10.78 14.24 5.26
C THR A 136 -11.14 13.93 6.70
N ILE A 137 -10.23 14.21 7.65
CA ILE A 137 -10.51 14.01 9.09
C ILE A 137 -11.66 14.92 9.53
N ALA A 138 -11.66 16.19 9.14
CA ALA A 138 -12.73 17.13 9.49
C ALA A 138 -14.09 16.72 8.90
N GLU A 139 -14.11 16.30 7.63
CA GLU A 139 -15.31 15.79 6.96
C GLU A 139 -15.87 14.52 7.62
N LEU A 140 -15.00 13.71 8.24
CA LEU A 140 -15.36 12.51 8.99
C LEU A 140 -15.52 12.75 10.50
N GLU A 141 -15.85 13.99 10.90
CA GLU A 141 -16.18 14.39 12.28
C GLU A 141 -15.02 14.16 13.27
N GLY A 142 -13.79 14.10 12.78
CA GLY A 142 -12.59 13.96 13.58
C GLY A 142 -11.93 15.30 13.94
N PHE A 143 -10.97 15.22 14.85
CA PHE A 143 -10.14 16.33 15.28
C PHE A 143 -8.67 16.07 14.92
N VAL A 144 -8.07 16.97 14.14
CA VAL A 144 -6.66 16.89 13.75
C VAL A 144 -5.80 17.50 14.86
N VAL A 145 -4.89 16.72 15.42
CA VAL A 145 -3.87 17.22 16.36
C VAL A 145 -2.64 17.69 15.60
N TYR A 146 -2.22 16.92 14.59
CA TYR A 146 -1.05 17.21 13.76
C TYR A 146 -1.20 16.57 12.38
N ALA A 147 -0.83 17.29 11.32
CA ALA A 147 -0.79 16.78 9.95
C ALA A 147 0.46 17.35 9.22
N GLY A 148 1.54 16.57 9.20
CA GLY A 148 2.83 16.96 8.61
C GLY A 148 3.03 16.52 7.16
N GLY A 149 2.08 15.77 6.61
CA GLY A 149 2.18 15.16 5.27
C GLY A 149 2.52 13.68 5.33
N ASP A 150 3.71 13.33 5.83
CA ASP A 150 4.06 11.93 6.09
C ASP A 150 3.41 11.43 7.39
N ASP A 151 3.50 12.23 8.45
CA ASP A 151 2.95 11.94 9.76
C ASP A 151 1.57 12.60 9.98
N LEU A 152 0.67 11.85 10.62
CA LEU A 152 -0.69 12.28 10.97
C LEU A 152 -1.03 11.81 12.38
N MET A 153 -1.59 12.71 13.19
CA MET A 153 -2.18 12.40 14.49
C MET A 153 -3.56 13.06 14.58
N SER A 154 -4.57 12.24 14.83
CA SER A 154 -5.96 12.68 14.94
C SER A 154 -6.73 11.88 15.98
N LEU A 155 -7.79 12.48 16.49
CA LEU A 155 -8.81 11.83 17.32
C LEU A 155 -10.06 11.69 16.46
N VAL A 156 -10.58 10.48 16.33
CA VAL A 156 -11.70 10.20 15.41
C VAL A 156 -12.77 9.35 16.11
N PRO A 157 -14.06 9.56 15.82
CA PRO A 157 -15.10 8.67 16.29
C PRO A 157 -14.87 7.24 15.81
N VAL A 158 -15.04 6.24 16.69
CA VAL A 158 -14.72 4.83 16.41
C VAL A 158 -15.44 4.31 15.15
N HIS A 159 -16.67 4.76 14.91
CA HIS A 159 -17.47 4.38 13.74
C HIS A 159 -16.97 4.98 12.41
N ARG A 160 -16.07 5.96 12.45
CA ARG A 160 -15.45 6.59 11.27
C ARG A 160 -14.01 6.11 11.01
N VAL A 161 -13.36 5.47 11.97
CA VAL A 161 -11.95 5.03 11.89
C VAL A 161 -11.64 4.29 10.58
N ALA A 162 -12.42 3.27 10.23
CA ALA A 162 -12.13 2.47 9.04
C ALA A 162 -12.21 3.31 7.76
N LYS A 163 -13.17 4.25 7.68
CA LYS A 163 -13.28 5.20 6.55
C LYS A 163 -12.09 6.15 6.52
N VAL A 164 -11.68 6.68 7.67
CA VAL A 164 -10.47 7.53 7.77
C VAL A 164 -9.25 6.80 7.20
N LEU A 165 -9.00 5.56 7.64
CA LEU A 165 -7.85 4.78 7.15
C LEU A 165 -7.91 4.54 5.63
N ILE A 166 -9.11 4.27 5.09
CA ILE A 166 -9.32 4.06 3.65
C ILE A 166 -9.00 5.34 2.88
N GLU A 167 -9.62 6.45 3.28
CA GLU A 167 -9.54 7.71 2.55
C GLU A 167 -8.14 8.31 2.62
N THR A 168 -7.54 8.43 3.82
CA THR A 168 -6.19 9.00 3.94
C THR A 168 -5.14 8.14 3.23
N ARG A 169 -5.30 6.81 3.21
CA ARG A 169 -4.39 5.93 2.46
C ARG A 169 -4.57 6.08 0.96
N ALA A 170 -5.81 6.14 0.48
CA ALA A 170 -6.13 6.33 -0.92
C ALA A 170 -5.58 7.66 -1.43
N HIS A 171 -5.90 8.76 -0.73
CA HIS A 171 -5.47 10.12 -1.10
C HIS A 171 -3.94 10.22 -1.13
N PHE A 172 -3.24 9.62 -0.16
CA PHE A 172 -1.78 9.59 -0.13
C PHE A 172 -1.17 8.93 -1.39
N ALA A 173 -1.79 7.86 -1.89
CA ALA A 173 -1.37 7.22 -3.15
C ALA A 173 -1.83 7.98 -4.41
N GLY A 174 -2.67 9.01 -4.29
CA GLY A 174 -3.28 9.68 -5.43
C GLY A 174 -4.43 8.89 -6.06
N THR A 175 -5.23 8.21 -5.25
CA THR A 175 -6.53 7.66 -5.67
C THR A 175 -7.64 8.13 -4.71
N CYS A 176 -8.90 8.05 -5.13
CA CYS A 176 -10.04 8.45 -4.31
C CYS A 176 -10.90 7.25 -4.00
N ARG A 177 -11.31 7.11 -2.74
CA ARG A 177 -12.45 6.30 -2.34
C ARG A 177 -13.55 7.28 -1.89
N GLY A 178 -14.81 6.86 -1.91
CA GLY A 178 -15.90 7.74 -1.48
C GLY A 178 -16.13 9.01 -2.31
N LYS A 179 -16.94 9.90 -1.72
CA LYS A 179 -17.28 11.23 -2.27
C LYS A 179 -16.89 12.26 -1.23
N HIS A 180 -16.35 13.37 -1.71
CA HIS A 180 -15.91 14.46 -0.86
C HIS A 180 -16.60 15.77 -1.20
N SER A 181 -16.73 16.62 -0.19
CA SER A 181 -17.25 17.98 -0.29
C SER A 181 -16.24 18.99 -0.85
N TRP A 182 -14.95 18.65 -0.88
CA TRP A 182 -13.89 19.50 -1.42
C TRP A 182 -13.74 19.38 -2.94
N GLU A 183 -13.25 20.44 -3.59
CA GLU A 183 -13.24 20.58 -5.07
C GLU A 183 -12.13 19.81 -5.80
N ALA A 184 -11.09 19.36 -5.09
CA ALA A 184 -10.02 18.60 -5.73
C ALA A 184 -10.55 17.27 -6.30
N LYS A 185 -9.93 16.79 -7.38
CA LYS A 185 -10.12 15.43 -7.87
C LYS A 185 -8.84 14.64 -7.64
N ILE A 186 -8.96 13.37 -7.30
CA ILE A 186 -7.80 12.52 -7.06
C ILE A 186 -7.94 11.29 -7.94
N GLU A 187 -7.02 11.13 -8.89
CA GLU A 187 -7.05 10.04 -9.87
C GLU A 187 -5.65 9.67 -10.35
N ASP A 188 -5.41 8.37 -10.53
CA ASP A 188 -4.22 7.79 -11.18
C ASP A 188 -2.86 8.30 -10.69
N GLY A 189 -2.73 8.59 -9.39
CA GLY A 189 -1.50 9.07 -8.77
C GLY A 189 -1.36 10.60 -8.76
N PHE A 190 -2.43 11.32 -9.09
CA PHE A 190 -2.44 12.77 -9.18
C PHE A 190 -3.59 13.40 -8.38
N VAL A 191 -3.34 14.63 -7.95
CA VAL A 191 -4.34 15.55 -7.40
C VAL A 191 -4.58 16.63 -8.43
N VAL A 192 -5.81 16.75 -8.92
CA VAL A 192 -6.24 17.74 -9.90
C VAL A 192 -7.02 18.83 -9.17
N LEU A 193 -6.47 20.04 -9.15
CA LEU A 193 -7.13 21.23 -8.61
C LEU A 193 -7.47 22.18 -9.75
N LYS A 194 -8.77 22.27 -10.09
CA LYS A 194 -9.26 23.02 -11.26
C LYS A 194 -8.62 22.51 -12.56
N ARG A 195 -7.57 23.16 -13.04
CA ARG A 195 -6.82 22.81 -14.26
C ARG A 195 -5.36 22.42 -13.97
N ALA A 196 -4.94 22.43 -12.71
CA ALA A 196 -3.59 22.05 -12.31
C ALA A 196 -3.53 20.57 -11.94
N VAL A 197 -2.65 19.82 -12.60
CA VAL A 197 -2.36 18.42 -12.30
C VAL A 197 -1.10 18.35 -11.45
N LEU A 198 -1.24 17.86 -10.22
CA LEU A 198 -0.18 17.86 -9.21
C LEU A 198 0.14 16.41 -8.81
N PRO A 199 1.41 16.01 -8.73
CA PRO A 199 1.75 14.63 -8.38
C PRO A 199 1.39 14.33 -6.92
N ALA A 200 0.88 13.13 -6.66
CA ALA A 200 0.77 12.55 -5.33
C ALA A 200 2.01 11.66 -5.04
N LEU A 201 1.89 10.73 -4.09
CA LEU A 201 2.96 9.78 -3.72
C LEU A 201 2.57 8.34 -4.05
N PRO A 202 2.26 8.02 -5.34
CA PRO A 202 1.96 6.66 -5.73
C PRO A 202 3.16 5.76 -5.48
N GLY A 203 2.93 4.59 -4.89
CA GLY A 203 3.97 3.61 -4.58
C GLY A 203 4.65 3.75 -3.22
N VAL A 204 4.42 4.86 -2.50
CA VAL A 204 4.88 4.99 -1.11
C VAL A 204 3.82 4.39 -0.18
N GLY A 205 4.26 3.47 0.69
CA GLY A 205 3.41 2.89 1.72
C GLY A 205 3.24 3.83 2.92
N ARG A 206 2.07 3.79 3.57
CA ARG A 206 1.79 4.55 4.79
C ARG A 206 1.15 3.65 5.82
N SER A 207 1.88 3.38 6.90
CA SER A 207 1.37 2.57 8.01
C SER A 207 0.59 3.41 9.02
N TYR A 208 -0.38 2.79 9.67
CA TYR A 208 -1.26 3.45 10.64
C TYR A 208 -1.29 2.69 11.96
N ALA A 209 -1.55 3.42 13.05
CA ALA A 209 -1.91 2.82 14.33
C ALA A 209 -3.20 3.45 14.85
N VAL A 210 -4.18 2.60 15.15
CA VAL A 210 -5.46 2.98 15.75
C VAL A 210 -5.51 2.39 17.13
N ASN A 211 -5.65 3.26 18.14
CA ASN A 211 -5.87 2.84 19.52
C ASN A 211 -7.27 3.26 19.97
N THR A 212 -8.17 2.29 20.12
CA THR A 212 -9.51 2.53 20.65
C THR A 212 -9.48 2.41 22.17
N VAL A 213 -9.61 3.54 22.85
CA VAL A 213 -9.55 3.65 24.31
C VAL A 213 -10.81 4.31 24.87
N HIS A 214 -11.07 4.07 26.16
CA HIS A 214 -12.10 4.83 26.89
C HIS A 214 -11.62 6.26 27.14
N TYR A 215 -12.52 7.25 27.19
CA TYR A 215 -12.15 8.67 27.37
C TYR A 215 -11.46 8.97 28.72
N ILE A 216 -11.67 8.12 29.72
CA ILE A 216 -11.00 8.18 31.05
C ILE A 216 -9.57 7.62 30.98
N TYR A 217 -9.24 6.83 29.95
CA TYR A 217 -7.92 6.22 29.84
C TYR A 217 -6.86 7.31 29.66
N PRO A 218 -5.73 7.28 30.41
CA PRO A 218 -4.73 8.33 30.34
C PRO A 218 -4.21 8.54 28.92
N LEU A 219 -4.34 9.77 28.41
CA LEU A 219 -3.95 10.10 27.03
C LEU A 219 -2.48 9.76 26.76
N GLN A 220 -1.59 10.03 27.72
CA GLN A 220 -0.17 9.69 27.59
C GLN A 220 0.06 8.20 27.32
N LEU A 221 -0.68 7.31 27.99
CA LEU A 221 -0.59 5.87 27.76
C LEU A 221 -1.16 5.51 26.39
N ALA A 222 -2.31 6.09 26.02
CA ALA A 222 -2.93 5.84 24.71
C ALA A 222 -1.98 6.19 23.55
N LEU A 223 -1.26 7.30 23.66
CA LEU A 223 -0.28 7.76 22.67
C LEU A 223 0.98 6.90 22.66
N SER A 224 1.49 6.53 23.85
CA SER A 224 2.64 5.62 23.97
C SER A 224 2.35 4.27 23.32
N ASP A 225 1.18 3.69 23.59
CA ASP A 225 0.73 2.43 23.02
C ASP A 225 0.59 2.51 21.50
N ALA A 226 -0.05 3.58 20.99
CA ALA A 226 -0.20 3.81 19.55
C ALA A 226 1.15 3.93 18.84
N ARG A 227 2.07 4.71 19.40
CA ARG A 227 3.42 4.88 18.86
C ARG A 227 4.20 3.57 18.86
N GLN A 228 4.19 2.85 19.98
CA GLN A 228 4.86 1.56 20.09
C GLN A 228 4.29 0.56 19.07
N ALA A 229 2.97 0.49 18.96
CA ALA A 229 2.31 -0.40 18.02
C ALA A 229 2.65 -0.05 16.57
N LEU A 230 2.73 1.24 16.21
CA LEU A 230 3.16 1.68 14.89
C LEU A 230 4.60 1.29 14.58
N ASP A 231 5.51 1.47 15.55
CA ASP A 231 6.92 1.10 15.36
C ASP A 231 7.12 -0.41 15.21
N GLU A 232 6.31 -1.21 15.89
CA GLU A 232 6.26 -2.67 15.68
C GLU A 232 5.59 -3.04 14.35
N ALA A 233 4.58 -2.29 13.92
CA ALA A 233 3.95 -2.50 12.61
C ALA A 233 4.91 -2.20 11.44
N LYS A 234 5.93 -1.34 11.65
CA LYS A 234 6.97 -1.06 10.64
C LYS A 234 7.90 -2.24 10.37
N SER A 235 7.95 -3.26 11.23
CA SER A 235 8.64 -4.54 10.96
C SER A 235 7.73 -5.62 10.37
N ALA A 236 6.44 -5.32 10.14
CA ALA A 236 5.51 -6.27 9.57
C ALA A 236 5.80 -6.54 8.09
N THR A 237 5.74 -7.82 7.72
CA THR A 237 5.70 -8.29 6.33
C THR A 237 4.31 -8.90 6.08
N HIS A 238 3.85 -8.92 4.84
CA HIS A 238 2.66 -9.68 4.49
C HIS A 238 2.85 -10.34 3.13
N THR A 239 2.26 -11.51 2.98
CA THR A 239 2.39 -12.33 1.79
C THR A 239 1.09 -12.36 1.03
N CYS A 240 1.14 -11.88 -0.21
CA CYS A 240 0.02 -11.91 -1.15
C CYS A 240 0.34 -12.94 -2.23
N ARG A 241 -0.54 -13.92 -2.45
CA ARG A 241 -0.43 -14.84 -3.59
C ARG A 241 -1.31 -14.32 -4.72
N TRP A 242 -0.66 -13.91 -5.81
CA TRP A 242 -1.33 -13.60 -7.07
C TRP A 242 -1.52 -14.89 -7.86
N ASP A 243 -2.53 -14.95 -8.72
CA ASP A 243 -2.85 -16.16 -9.49
C ASP A 243 -1.80 -16.51 -10.57
N GLU A 244 -0.75 -15.69 -10.74
CA GLU A 244 0.32 -15.86 -11.73
C GLU A 244 1.52 -16.72 -11.25
N PRO A 245 2.36 -17.25 -12.17
CA PRO A 245 3.40 -18.26 -11.88
C PRO A 245 4.57 -17.82 -10.97
N GLY A 246 4.52 -16.62 -10.37
CA GLY A 246 5.66 -15.97 -9.69
C GLY A 246 5.87 -16.29 -8.22
N GLY A 247 5.04 -17.15 -7.61
CA GLY A 247 5.10 -17.46 -6.17
C GLY A 247 4.53 -16.34 -5.28
N PRO A 248 4.68 -16.46 -3.94
CA PRO A 248 4.14 -15.47 -3.01
C PRO A 248 4.92 -14.15 -3.07
N LEU A 249 4.18 -13.04 -3.19
CA LEU A 249 4.72 -11.70 -3.11
C LEU A 249 4.88 -11.28 -1.65
N TYR A 250 6.09 -10.87 -1.26
CA TYR A 250 6.37 -10.35 0.08
C TYR A 250 6.35 -8.83 0.07
N LEU A 251 5.47 -8.26 0.89
CA LEU A 251 5.27 -6.83 1.01
C LEU A 251 5.63 -6.36 2.41
N HIS A 252 6.35 -5.24 2.48
CA HIS A 252 6.86 -4.69 3.74
C HIS A 252 6.16 -3.37 4.07
N LYS A 253 5.84 -3.16 5.36
CA LYS A 253 5.11 -1.97 5.86
C LYS A 253 3.76 -1.77 5.16
N ASP A 254 3.19 -0.56 5.25
CA ASP A 254 1.87 -0.21 4.72
C ASP A 254 0.77 -1.07 5.34
N VAL A 255 0.75 -1.07 6.67
CA VAL A 255 -0.13 -1.87 7.51
C VAL A 255 -0.81 -0.94 8.52
N ALA A 256 -2.08 -1.24 8.82
CA ALA A 256 -2.81 -0.63 9.92
C ALA A 256 -2.80 -1.59 11.11
N VAL A 257 -2.24 -1.16 12.24
CA VAL A 257 -2.44 -1.84 13.52
C VAL A 257 -3.70 -1.29 14.18
N ILE A 258 -4.67 -2.15 14.44
CA ILE A 258 -5.94 -1.79 15.07
C ILE A 258 -5.98 -2.43 16.45
N MET A 259 -6.17 -1.61 17.47
CA MET A 259 -6.13 -2.00 18.87
C MET A 259 -7.42 -1.62 19.59
N TYR A 260 -7.78 -2.44 20.57
CA TYR A 260 -8.88 -2.16 21.47
C TYR A 260 -8.44 -2.41 22.91
N SER A 261 -8.42 -1.34 23.70
CA SER A 261 -7.89 -1.31 25.07
C SER A 261 -8.95 -0.78 26.05
N PRO A 262 -9.99 -1.57 26.37
CA PRO A 262 -11.06 -1.11 27.26
C PRO A 262 -10.60 -0.91 28.72
N ARG A 263 -9.58 -1.67 29.19
CA ARG A 263 -9.10 -1.67 30.59
C ARG A 263 -7.63 -2.08 30.72
N ALA A 264 -6.71 -1.35 30.08
CA ALA A 264 -5.24 -1.52 30.18
C ALA A 264 -4.62 -2.85 29.66
N ARG A 265 -5.41 -3.84 29.23
CA ARG A 265 -4.94 -4.97 28.42
C ARG A 265 -5.55 -4.85 27.03
N GLY A 266 -4.72 -4.48 26.06
CA GLY A 266 -5.15 -4.25 24.68
C GLY A 266 -4.84 -5.46 23.80
N ASP A 267 -5.87 -5.97 23.12
CA ASP A 267 -5.66 -6.85 21.97
C ASP A 267 -5.38 -5.99 20.73
N ARG A 268 -4.64 -6.56 19.78
CA ARG A 268 -4.31 -5.90 18.52
C ARG A 268 -4.32 -6.85 17.33
N THR A 269 -4.54 -6.27 16.16
CA THR A 269 -4.50 -6.97 14.88
C THR A 269 -3.83 -6.09 13.84
N LEU A 270 -3.25 -6.70 12.81
CA LEU A 270 -2.60 -6.02 11.70
C LEU A 270 -3.35 -6.32 10.41
N VAL A 271 -3.68 -5.26 9.68
CA VAL A 271 -4.36 -5.34 8.38
C VAL A 271 -3.50 -4.59 7.36
N PRO A 272 -3.07 -5.23 6.27
CA PRO A 272 -2.41 -4.53 5.17
C PRO A 272 -3.29 -3.41 4.61
N CYS A 273 -2.70 -2.25 4.37
CA CYS A 273 -3.37 -1.13 3.71
C CYS A 273 -3.40 -1.30 2.18
N SER A 274 -2.62 -2.24 1.65
CA SER A 274 -2.57 -2.59 0.24
C SER A 274 -2.03 -4.01 0.08
N LEU A 275 -2.37 -4.69 -1.01
CA LEU A 275 -1.91 -6.07 -1.27
C LEU A 275 -0.98 -6.19 -2.49
N ALA A 276 -0.48 -5.06 -2.98
CA ALA A 276 0.50 -4.97 -4.05
C ALA A 276 1.44 -3.78 -3.81
N ARG A 277 2.35 -3.53 -4.76
CA ARG A 277 3.12 -2.29 -4.86
C ARG A 277 3.17 -1.86 -6.32
N ILE A 278 3.43 -0.57 -6.54
CA ILE A 278 3.74 -0.03 -7.87
C ILE A 278 4.92 -0.78 -8.52
N SER A 279 5.84 -1.29 -7.70
CA SER A 279 7.02 -2.04 -8.11
C SER A 279 6.72 -3.38 -8.77
N PHE A 280 5.51 -3.91 -8.58
CA PHE A 280 5.06 -5.19 -9.13
C PHE A 280 3.92 -5.00 -10.14
N GLU A 281 2.92 -4.17 -9.81
CA GLU A 281 1.67 -4.04 -10.56
C GLU A 281 1.57 -2.74 -11.39
N GLY A 282 2.59 -1.87 -11.34
CA GLY A 282 2.53 -0.56 -11.98
C GLY A 282 1.32 0.25 -11.51
N LYS A 283 0.59 0.87 -12.45
CA LYS A 283 -0.60 1.69 -12.13
C LYS A 283 -1.79 0.88 -11.62
N ASN A 284 -1.89 -0.42 -11.95
CA ASN A 284 -3.00 -1.27 -11.50
C ASN A 284 -3.03 -1.39 -9.98
N TYR A 285 -1.87 -1.23 -9.33
CA TYR A 285 -1.74 -1.11 -7.87
C TYR A 285 -2.77 -0.17 -7.22
N LEU A 286 -3.07 0.97 -7.83
CA LEU A 286 -3.95 1.99 -7.24
C LEU A 286 -5.37 1.47 -6.99
N ARG A 287 -5.83 0.47 -7.74
CA ARG A 287 -7.13 -0.19 -7.53
C ARG A 287 -7.17 -1.06 -6.28
N LEU A 288 -6.01 -1.47 -5.80
CA LEU A 288 -5.80 -2.41 -4.71
C LEU A 288 -5.50 -1.70 -3.38
N VAL A 289 -5.24 -0.40 -3.44
CA VAL A 289 -5.04 0.46 -2.27
C VAL A 289 -6.32 0.50 -1.44
N ALA A 290 -6.17 0.30 -0.13
CA ALA A 290 -7.19 0.29 0.91
C ALA A 290 -8.22 -0.86 0.84
N LYS A 291 -8.14 -1.77 -0.14
CA LYS A 291 -9.11 -2.87 -0.30
C LYS A 291 -9.32 -3.73 0.95
N PRO A 292 -8.28 -4.17 1.69
CA PRO A 292 -8.50 -4.93 2.91
C PRO A 292 -9.26 -4.15 3.99
N LEU A 293 -9.09 -2.83 4.01
CA LEU A 293 -9.79 -1.94 4.94
C LEU A 293 -11.26 -1.75 4.53
N GLU A 294 -11.56 -1.70 3.23
CA GLU A 294 -12.94 -1.71 2.72
C GLU A 294 -13.70 -2.96 3.16
N CYS A 295 -13.05 -4.14 3.16
CA CYS A 295 -13.66 -5.38 3.67
C CYS A 295 -14.06 -5.26 5.15
N ILE A 296 -13.32 -4.51 5.97
CA ILE A 296 -13.69 -4.24 7.38
C ILE A 296 -14.99 -3.43 7.43
N VAL A 297 -15.10 -2.36 6.63
CA VAL A 297 -16.30 -1.51 6.58
C VAL A 297 -17.51 -2.33 6.15
N LYS A 298 -17.41 -3.07 5.04
CA LYS A 298 -18.48 -3.92 4.54
C LYS A 298 -18.90 -4.96 5.57
N LEU A 299 -17.95 -5.60 6.25
CA LEU A 299 -18.25 -6.56 7.31
C LEU A 299 -18.96 -5.90 8.50
N LEU A 300 -18.50 -4.72 8.94
CA LEU A 300 -19.12 -3.96 10.04
C LEU A 300 -20.56 -3.55 9.72
N GLU A 301 -20.83 -3.06 8.50
CA GLU A 301 -22.17 -2.67 8.04
C GLU A 301 -23.15 -3.86 8.04
N ARG A 302 -22.65 -5.08 7.82
CA ARG A 302 -23.45 -6.32 7.83
C ARG A 302 -23.61 -6.95 9.21
N LEU A 303 -22.70 -6.69 10.14
CA LEU A 303 -22.78 -7.09 11.55
C LEU A 303 -23.63 -6.12 12.40
N ARG A 304 -23.70 -4.86 11.99
CA ARG A 304 -24.58 -3.83 12.57
C ARG A 304 -25.22 -3.01 11.46
N PRO A 305 -26.27 -3.52 10.81
CA PRO A 305 -27.05 -2.66 9.95
C PRO A 305 -27.75 -1.63 10.83
N LEU A 306 -28.01 -0.46 10.25
CA LEU A 306 -28.98 0.50 10.78
C LEU A 306 -30.42 -0.07 10.78
N GLN A 307 -30.61 -1.27 10.22
CA GLN A 307 -31.87 -2.02 10.16
C GLN A 307 -32.00 -3.02 11.33
N LEU A 308 -33.23 -3.43 11.62
CA LEU A 308 -33.60 -4.28 12.77
C LEU A 308 -32.95 -5.68 12.78
N THR A 309 -32.44 -6.19 11.65
CA THR A 309 -31.87 -7.53 11.58
C THR A 309 -30.48 -7.53 10.95
N PRO A 310 -29.42 -7.90 11.71
CA PRO A 310 -28.09 -8.07 11.16
C PRO A 310 -28.04 -9.14 10.07
N VAL A 311 -27.16 -8.97 9.08
CA VAL A 311 -26.96 -9.97 8.02
C VAL A 311 -26.10 -11.11 8.54
N PHE A 312 -25.02 -10.77 9.25
CA PHE A 312 -24.17 -11.75 9.93
C PHE A 312 -24.41 -11.73 11.44
N SER A 313 -24.35 -12.91 12.06
CA SER A 313 -24.29 -13.03 13.51
C SER A 313 -22.93 -12.59 14.07
N ASP A 314 -22.92 -12.19 15.33
CA ASP A 314 -21.69 -11.87 16.07
C ASP A 314 -20.72 -13.06 16.16
N SER A 315 -21.26 -14.28 16.11
CA SER A 315 -20.50 -15.53 16.18
C SER A 315 -19.50 -15.67 15.03
N LEU A 316 -19.74 -15.03 13.87
CA LEU A 316 -18.79 -15.00 12.77
C LEU A 316 -17.39 -14.53 13.21
N LEU A 317 -17.33 -13.52 14.08
CA LEU A 317 -16.06 -12.94 14.55
C LEU A 317 -15.27 -13.91 15.43
N TYR A 318 -15.96 -14.80 16.13
CA TYR A 318 -15.36 -15.82 17.01
C TYR A 318 -15.02 -17.09 16.23
N ASP A 319 -15.90 -17.52 15.32
CA ASP A 319 -15.67 -18.66 14.45
C ASP A 319 -14.45 -18.44 13.54
N ALA A 320 -14.23 -17.21 13.05
CA ALA A 320 -13.05 -16.86 12.27
C ALA A 320 -11.75 -17.07 13.07
N GLU A 321 -11.75 -16.74 14.37
CA GLU A 321 -10.58 -16.85 15.24
C GLU A 321 -10.12 -18.30 15.40
N VAL A 322 -11.07 -19.22 15.57
CA VAL A 322 -10.81 -20.65 15.76
C VAL A 322 -10.11 -21.25 14.54
N LEU A 323 -10.30 -20.69 13.35
CA LEU A 323 -9.71 -21.21 12.11
C LEU A 323 -8.37 -20.58 11.74
N ASN A 324 -7.82 -19.68 12.56
CA ASN A 324 -6.59 -18.99 12.19
C ASN A 324 -5.44 -19.95 11.86
N GLU A 325 -5.16 -20.92 12.72
CA GLU A 325 -4.07 -21.88 12.51
C GLU A 325 -4.27 -22.72 11.25
N LEU A 326 -5.50 -23.16 11.02
CA LEU A 326 -5.86 -23.94 9.83
C LEU A 326 -5.71 -23.11 8.55
N LEU A 327 -6.22 -21.87 8.54
CA LEU A 327 -6.11 -20.98 7.38
C LEU A 327 -4.65 -20.64 7.07
N VAL A 328 -3.85 -20.33 8.10
CA VAL A 328 -2.41 -20.07 7.93
C VAL A 328 -1.71 -21.30 7.33
N GLY A 329 -1.92 -22.49 7.91
CA GLY A 329 -1.28 -23.73 7.43
C GLY A 329 -1.63 -24.06 5.98
N VAL A 330 -2.88 -23.88 5.58
CA VAL A 330 -3.29 -24.19 4.21
C VAL A 330 -2.83 -23.13 3.20
N THR A 331 -2.79 -21.84 3.59
CA THR A 331 -2.26 -20.78 2.72
C THR A 331 -0.78 -20.96 2.38
N GLU A 332 -0.02 -21.72 3.17
CA GLU A 332 1.40 -22.01 2.91
C GLU A 332 1.58 -23.21 1.96
N SER A 333 0.68 -24.18 1.95
CA SER A 333 0.73 -25.33 1.05
C SER A 333 0.43 -24.93 -0.42
N GLU A 334 1.10 -25.54 -1.40
CA GLU A 334 0.81 -25.34 -2.83
C GLU A 334 -0.51 -26.00 -3.28
N LEU A 335 -1.04 -26.93 -2.46
CA LEU A 335 -2.02 -27.92 -2.90
C LEU A 335 -3.51 -27.58 -2.67
N ALA A 336 -3.87 -26.40 -2.16
CA ALA A 336 -5.30 -26.12 -1.98
C ALA A 336 -5.65 -24.62 -1.96
N ARG A 337 -5.66 -23.93 -3.11
CA ARG A 337 -6.25 -22.58 -3.21
C ARG A 337 -7.75 -22.59 -2.88
N GLU A 338 -8.42 -23.65 -3.32
CA GLU A 338 -9.88 -23.79 -3.18
C GLU A 338 -10.32 -24.13 -1.75
N PHE A 339 -9.46 -24.76 -0.94
CA PHE A 339 -9.85 -25.21 0.40
C PHE A 339 -10.03 -24.05 1.41
N PRO A 340 -9.07 -23.13 1.60
CA PRO A 340 -9.25 -21.94 2.44
C PRO A 340 -10.47 -21.13 2.01
N ARG A 341 -10.66 -21.02 0.69
CA ARG A 341 -11.82 -20.35 0.10
C ARG A 341 -13.12 -20.99 0.54
N ARG A 342 -13.29 -22.29 0.31
CA ARG A 342 -14.50 -23.03 0.72
C ARG A 342 -14.71 -22.99 2.23
N LEU A 343 -13.63 -23.00 3.00
CA LEU A 343 -13.69 -22.96 4.46
C LEU A 343 -14.23 -21.62 4.96
N VAL A 344 -13.67 -20.50 4.50
CA VAL A 344 -14.17 -19.15 4.83
C VAL A 344 -15.60 -18.97 4.35
N GLU A 345 -15.91 -19.36 3.11
CA GLU A 345 -17.29 -19.29 2.56
C GLU A 345 -18.27 -20.09 3.42
N ARG A 346 -17.88 -21.28 3.88
CA ARG A 346 -18.71 -22.12 4.75
C ARG A 346 -18.98 -21.46 6.10
N ILE A 347 -17.99 -20.86 6.74
CA ILE A 347 -18.18 -20.13 8.02
C ILE A 347 -19.09 -18.93 7.81
N MET A 348 -18.85 -18.14 6.77
CA MET A 348 -19.67 -16.97 6.49
C MET A 348 -21.12 -17.40 6.24
N LYS A 349 -21.37 -18.42 5.39
CA LYS A 349 -22.71 -18.98 5.15
C LYS A 349 -23.38 -19.46 6.44
N ARG A 350 -22.64 -20.16 7.32
CA ARG A 350 -23.16 -20.64 8.61
C ARG A 350 -23.62 -19.49 9.52
N ASN A 351 -22.98 -18.32 9.41
CA ASN A 351 -23.27 -17.17 10.25
C ASN A 351 -24.18 -16.13 9.58
N ILE A 352 -24.72 -16.40 8.39
CA ILE A 352 -25.74 -15.56 7.77
C ILE A 352 -27.10 -15.86 8.40
N ASN A 353 -27.79 -14.81 8.82
CA ASN A 353 -29.13 -14.95 9.39
C ASN A 353 -30.14 -15.41 8.32
N ALA A 354 -31.12 -16.22 8.74
CA ALA A 354 -32.08 -16.90 7.87
C ALA A 354 -32.75 -16.03 6.78
N PRO A 355 -33.13 -14.75 7.04
CA PRO A 355 -33.73 -13.89 6.01
C PRO A 355 -32.84 -13.63 4.79
N PHE A 356 -31.52 -13.81 4.93
CA PHE A 356 -30.54 -13.48 3.90
C PHE A 356 -29.90 -14.72 3.25
N SER A 357 -30.29 -15.93 3.67
CA SER A 357 -29.66 -17.18 3.22
C SER A 357 -29.78 -17.42 1.72
N SER A 358 -30.86 -16.96 1.08
CA SER A 358 -31.06 -17.05 -0.38
C SER A 358 -30.03 -16.25 -1.18
N ASN A 359 -29.48 -15.19 -0.61
CA ASN A 359 -28.48 -14.31 -1.24
C ASN A 359 -27.07 -14.47 -0.64
N ALA A 360 -26.83 -15.55 0.11
CA ALA A 360 -25.63 -15.71 0.92
C ALA A 360 -24.32 -15.56 0.13
N GLN A 361 -24.24 -16.13 -1.07
CA GLN A 361 -23.02 -16.06 -1.89
C GLN A 361 -22.75 -14.63 -2.36
N ALA A 362 -23.76 -13.92 -2.86
CA ALA A 362 -23.61 -12.55 -3.32
C ALA A 362 -23.14 -11.61 -2.19
N ILE A 363 -23.64 -11.82 -0.98
CA ILE A 363 -23.24 -11.08 0.23
C ILE A 363 -21.77 -11.35 0.57
N ILE A 364 -21.35 -12.61 0.51
CA ILE A 364 -19.95 -12.99 0.76
C ILE A 364 -19.02 -12.37 -0.27
N ASP A 365 -19.38 -12.45 -1.54
CA ASP A 365 -18.60 -11.90 -2.63
C ASP A 365 -18.53 -10.36 -2.55
N GLU A 366 -19.59 -9.70 -2.07
CA GLU A 366 -19.56 -8.27 -1.80
C GLU A 366 -18.57 -7.91 -0.68
N VAL A 367 -18.68 -8.58 0.47
CA VAL A 367 -17.85 -8.32 1.66
C VAL A 367 -16.37 -8.59 1.40
N LEU A 368 -16.08 -9.64 0.64
CA LEU A 368 -14.72 -10.02 0.26
C LEU A 368 -14.23 -9.31 -1.01
N ASP A 369 -15.03 -8.38 -1.56
CA ASP A 369 -14.70 -7.57 -2.74
C ASP A 369 -14.37 -8.40 -4.00
N ARG A 370 -15.16 -9.45 -4.23
CA ARG A 370 -15.08 -10.38 -5.37
C ARG A 370 -16.06 -10.04 -6.49
N GLN A 371 -16.64 -8.84 -6.47
CA GLN A 371 -17.54 -8.38 -7.53
C GLN A 371 -16.74 -7.55 -8.56
N GLY A 372 -16.63 -8.03 -9.81
CA GLY A 372 -15.74 -7.41 -10.80
C GLY A 372 -14.96 -8.41 -11.67
N LYS A 373 -13.98 -7.92 -12.43
CA LYS A 373 -13.11 -8.77 -13.27
C LYS A 373 -12.08 -9.48 -12.39
N PRO A 374 -11.70 -10.73 -12.68
CA PRO A 374 -10.68 -11.49 -11.94
C PRO A 374 -9.38 -10.74 -11.66
N GLN A 375 -8.93 -9.95 -12.64
CA GLN A 375 -7.74 -9.09 -12.57
C GLN A 375 -7.85 -7.90 -11.57
N ASP A 376 -9.07 -7.58 -11.13
CA ASP A 376 -9.33 -6.54 -10.12
C ASP A 376 -9.64 -7.17 -8.74
N HIS A 377 -9.75 -8.51 -8.66
CA HIS A 377 -9.98 -9.22 -7.41
C HIS A 377 -8.67 -9.38 -6.66
N ILE A 378 -8.74 -9.12 -5.36
CA ILE A 378 -7.75 -9.65 -4.45
C ILE A 378 -8.47 -10.66 -3.61
N ASP A 379 -7.99 -11.91 -3.57
CA ASP A 379 -8.59 -12.90 -2.68
C ASP A 379 -8.05 -12.68 -1.26
N PRO A 380 -8.82 -12.06 -0.33
CA PRO A 380 -8.34 -11.83 1.02
C PRO A 380 -8.13 -13.15 1.77
N ILE A 381 -8.59 -14.26 1.20
CA ILE A 381 -8.49 -15.59 1.76
C ILE A 381 -7.13 -16.25 1.49
N SER A 382 -6.49 -15.93 0.36
CA SER A 382 -5.17 -16.48 -0.01
C SER A 382 -3.99 -15.69 0.60
N THR A 383 -4.30 -14.60 1.30
CA THR A 383 -3.31 -13.69 1.88
C THR A 383 -3.07 -14.01 3.35
N SER A 384 -1.81 -14.05 3.75
CA SER A 384 -1.39 -14.14 5.14
C SER A 384 -0.54 -12.95 5.54
N VAL A 385 -0.68 -12.55 6.79
CA VAL A 385 0.05 -11.42 7.40
C VAL A 385 1.04 -12.03 8.38
N VAL A 386 2.32 -11.69 8.23
CA VAL A 386 3.42 -12.23 9.04
C VAL A 386 4.21 -11.08 9.63
N TYR A 387 4.11 -10.88 10.93
CA TYR A 387 4.89 -9.85 11.59
C TYR A 387 5.78 -10.43 12.68
N VAL A 388 6.98 -9.88 12.75
CA VAL A 388 7.97 -10.24 13.77
C VAL A 388 7.81 -9.28 14.93
N ARG A 389 7.54 -9.81 16.12
CA ARG A 389 7.54 -9.04 17.36
C ARG A 389 8.97 -8.62 17.75
N LYS A 390 9.08 -7.66 18.67
CA LYS A 390 10.38 -7.23 19.24
C LYS A 390 11.16 -8.37 19.92
N ASP A 391 10.47 -9.41 20.40
CA ASP A 391 11.08 -10.61 20.99
C ASP A 391 11.57 -11.62 19.94
N GLY A 392 11.47 -11.29 18.65
CA GLY A 392 11.86 -12.14 17.53
C GLY A 392 10.82 -13.20 17.14
N LYS A 393 9.69 -13.31 17.86
CA LYS A 393 8.65 -14.28 17.55
C LYS A 393 7.83 -13.83 16.34
N GLU A 394 7.77 -14.68 15.32
CA GLU A 394 6.86 -14.50 14.19
C GLU A 394 5.43 -14.81 14.62
N ILE A 395 4.50 -13.89 14.32
CA ILE A 395 3.06 -14.13 14.40
C ILE A 395 2.51 -14.13 12.98
N LYS A 396 1.87 -15.24 12.63
CA LYS A 396 1.18 -15.43 11.37
C LYS A 396 -0.32 -15.38 11.59
N THR A 397 -1.04 -14.67 10.72
CA THR A 397 -2.50 -14.58 10.77
C THR A 397 -3.05 -14.52 9.35
N SER A 398 -4.14 -15.22 9.07
CA SER A 398 -4.84 -15.08 7.79
C SER A 398 -5.45 -13.69 7.68
N LEU A 399 -5.41 -13.07 6.50
CA LEU A 399 -5.98 -11.73 6.32
C LEU A 399 -7.48 -11.71 6.66
N PHE A 400 -8.24 -12.76 6.34
CA PHE A 400 -9.64 -12.88 6.76
C PHE A 400 -9.81 -12.76 8.28
N VAL A 401 -8.96 -13.45 9.04
CA VAL A 401 -8.96 -13.40 10.52
C VAL A 401 -8.56 -12.00 11.00
N SER A 402 -7.56 -11.38 10.39
CA SER A 402 -7.17 -10.01 10.70
C SER A 402 -8.31 -9.00 10.48
N ILE A 403 -9.06 -9.14 9.39
CA ILE A 403 -10.25 -8.33 9.07
C ILE A 403 -11.35 -8.56 10.11
N ALA A 404 -11.64 -9.82 10.46
CA ALA A 404 -12.64 -10.16 11.48
C ALA A 404 -12.26 -9.60 12.86
N ARG A 405 -10.99 -9.74 13.28
CA ARG A 405 -10.48 -9.14 14.52
C ARG A 405 -10.60 -7.61 14.51
N ALA A 406 -10.28 -6.97 13.39
CA ALA A 406 -10.37 -5.52 13.26
C ALA A 406 -11.83 -5.05 13.40
N ALA A 407 -12.76 -5.73 12.72
CA ALA A 407 -14.19 -5.49 12.88
C ALA A 407 -14.63 -5.70 14.35
N ARG A 408 -14.15 -6.75 15.03
CA ARG A 408 -14.42 -6.99 16.45
C ARG A 408 -13.98 -5.82 17.34
N PHE A 409 -12.77 -5.30 17.12
CA PHE A 409 -12.21 -4.21 17.92
C PHE A 409 -12.95 -2.88 17.72
N LEU A 410 -13.17 -2.49 16.47
CA LEU A 410 -13.93 -1.27 16.18
C LEU A 410 -15.37 -1.40 16.70
N LYS A 411 -15.99 -2.56 16.53
CA LYS A 411 -17.29 -2.85 17.11
C LYS A 411 -17.25 -2.76 18.65
N GLY A 412 -16.22 -3.28 19.31
CA GLY A 412 -16.06 -3.19 20.77
C GLY A 412 -16.14 -1.74 21.26
N GLY A 413 -15.39 -0.84 20.63
CA GLY A 413 -15.38 0.60 20.99
C GLY A 413 -16.69 1.35 20.72
N MET A 414 -17.57 0.80 19.88
CA MET A 414 -18.92 1.36 19.67
C MET A 414 -19.96 0.83 20.67
N ARG A 415 -19.63 -0.15 21.53
CA ARG A 415 -20.57 -0.67 22.55
C ARG A 415 -20.55 0.12 23.85
N THR A 416 -19.45 0.82 24.15
CA THR A 416 -19.27 1.63 25.36
C THR A 416 -20.10 2.92 25.39
N TRP A 417 -21.09 3.06 24.50
CA TRP A 417 -21.97 4.22 24.36
C TRP A 417 -23.45 3.79 24.43
N TRP A 418 -23.82 3.00 25.44
CA TRP A 418 -25.21 2.70 25.79
C TRP A 418 -25.33 2.49 27.29
#